data_AF-A0AAU6FV97-F1
#
_entry.id   AF-A0AAU6FV97-F1
#
_cell.length_a   1.000
_cell.length_b   1.000
_cell.length_c   1.000
_cell.angle_alpha   90.00
_cell.angle_beta   90.00
_cell.angle_gamma   90.00
#
_symmetry.space_group_name_H-M   'P 1'
#
loop_
_entity.id
_entity.type
_entity.pdbx_description
1 polymer ?
#
loop_
_entity_poly.entity_id
_entity_poly.type
_entity_poly.pdbx_seq_one_letter_code
_entity_poly.pdbx_strand_id
1 'polypeptide(L)'
;MKASEPPAGDPVETHLADLAARLHGPARLKARMVDELREGLLDAARELSPDAEPGREAARRAIREFGTVAELAPSFQYELTVTQARHTARTVMLIVPCLLVCWSLVELSTRVEGHGLPGSLQVAVAHLGGLSALTALPAAVFLSATGSLGRRLRLPQRLPLVVAWSGTAAAVALGLSALTLVAAAVIAGDWPLTAAACLIVIALHARVATSARVCRRCARLPVTAP
;
A
#
# COMPACT_ATOMS: atom_id res chain seq x y z
N MET A 1 41.32 38.08 -8.02
CA MET A 1 41.36 36.67 -7.56
C MET A 1 39.94 36.32 -7.12
N LYS A 2 39.14 35.72 -8.02
CA LYS A 2 37.71 35.46 -7.82
C LYS A 2 37.61 34.14 -7.06
N ALA A 3 36.99 34.16 -5.87
CA ALA A 3 36.78 32.96 -5.06
C ALA A 3 35.99 31.93 -5.89
N SER A 4 36.56 30.73 -6.04
CA SER A 4 35.85 29.57 -6.56
C SER A 4 34.74 29.22 -5.58
N GLU A 5 33.50 29.50 -5.97
CA GLU A 5 32.32 28.91 -5.34
C GLU A 5 32.50 27.38 -5.30
N PRO A 6 32.11 26.71 -4.19
CA PRO A 6 32.07 25.26 -4.15
C PRO A 6 31.19 24.76 -5.30
N PRO A 7 31.47 23.59 -5.91
CA PRO A 7 30.65 23.09 -7.00
C PRO A 7 29.22 22.90 -6.46
N ALA A 8 28.36 23.87 -6.74
CA ALA A 8 26.93 23.73 -6.52
C ALA A 8 26.53 22.46 -7.26
N GLY A 9 25.88 21.51 -6.58
CA GLY A 9 25.49 20.23 -7.18
C GLY A 9 24.74 20.43 -8.49
N ASP A 10 24.73 19.42 -9.36
CA ASP A 10 23.94 19.42 -10.59
C ASP A 10 22.48 19.86 -10.29
N PRO A 11 21.94 20.90 -10.99
CA PRO A 11 20.58 21.35 -10.78
C PRO A 11 19.54 20.23 -10.91
N VAL A 12 19.76 19.27 -11.81
CA VAL A 12 18.86 18.12 -12.01
C VAL A 12 18.89 17.22 -10.77
N GLU A 13 20.06 16.83 -10.31
CA GLU A 13 20.20 16.00 -9.10
C GLU A 13 19.60 16.65 -7.86
N THR A 14 19.80 17.96 -7.72
CA THR A 14 19.23 18.71 -6.59
C THR A 14 17.70 18.69 -6.64
N HIS A 15 17.13 18.96 -7.82
CA HIS A 15 15.68 18.92 -8.02
C HIS A 15 15.08 17.53 -7.76
N LEU A 16 15.74 16.47 -8.25
CA LEU A 16 15.30 15.09 -8.05
C LEU A 16 15.41 14.66 -6.58
N ALA A 17 16.46 15.09 -5.87
CA ALA A 17 16.64 14.81 -4.45
C ALA A 17 15.53 15.49 -3.61
N ASP A 18 15.23 16.75 -3.91
CA ASP A 18 14.15 17.51 -3.25
C ASP A 18 12.77 16.88 -3.51
N LEU A 19 12.51 16.45 -4.74
CA LEU A 19 11.29 15.72 -5.08
C LEU A 19 11.21 14.39 -4.33
N ALA A 20 12.28 13.58 -4.39
CA ALA A 20 12.33 12.30 -3.72
C ALA A 20 12.14 12.42 -2.20
N ALA A 21 12.66 13.48 -1.58
CA ALA A 21 12.49 13.75 -0.15
C ALA A 21 11.03 14.04 0.24
N ARG A 22 10.23 14.62 -0.66
CA ARG A 22 8.80 14.89 -0.43
C ARG A 22 7.89 13.70 -0.67
N LEU A 23 8.31 12.75 -1.51
CA LEU A 23 7.52 11.59 -1.88
C LEU A 23 7.56 10.46 -0.84
N HIS A 24 6.39 9.90 -0.55
CA HIS A 24 6.19 8.79 0.38
C HIS A 24 5.49 7.61 -0.31
N GLY A 25 6.11 6.43 -0.27
CA GLY A 25 5.53 5.23 -0.85
C GLY A 25 6.52 4.10 -1.00
N PRO A 26 6.19 3.07 -1.78
CA PRO A 26 7.08 1.94 -2.06
C PRO A 26 8.42 2.40 -2.64
N ALA A 27 9.54 2.08 -1.98
CA ALA A 27 10.87 2.58 -2.34
C ALA A 27 11.26 2.28 -3.78
N ARG A 28 10.98 1.06 -4.27
CA ARG A 28 11.29 0.65 -5.66
C ARG A 28 10.52 1.46 -6.70
N LEU A 29 9.24 1.69 -6.47
CA LEU A 29 8.42 2.47 -7.41
C LEU A 29 8.83 3.95 -7.39
N LYS A 30 9.06 4.50 -6.19
CA LYS A 30 9.58 5.87 -6.04
C LYS A 30 10.89 6.06 -6.79
N ALA A 31 11.86 5.14 -6.61
CA ALA A 31 13.14 5.20 -7.33
C ALA A 31 12.93 5.17 -8.85
N ARG A 32 12.14 4.21 -9.35
CA ARG A 32 11.83 4.12 -10.77
C ARG A 32 11.20 5.40 -11.34
N MET A 33 10.22 5.99 -10.65
CA MET A 33 9.58 7.24 -11.12
C MET A 33 10.55 8.42 -11.13
N VAL A 34 11.46 8.49 -10.16
CA VAL A 34 12.51 9.52 -10.10
C VAL A 34 13.54 9.32 -11.21
N ASP A 35 13.89 8.07 -11.53
CA ASP A 35 14.79 7.74 -12.64
C ASP A 35 14.15 8.04 -14.00
N GLU A 36 12.86 7.75 -14.19
CA GLU A 36 12.12 8.13 -15.40
C GLU A 36 12.06 9.66 -15.59
N LEU A 37 11.86 10.42 -14.49
CA LEU A 37 11.91 11.88 -14.53
C LEU A 37 13.31 12.41 -14.82
N ARG A 38 14.35 11.78 -14.27
CA ARG A 38 15.76 12.10 -14.54
C ARG A 38 16.06 11.98 -16.03
N GLU A 39 15.69 10.86 -16.64
CA GLU A 39 15.88 10.63 -18.07
C GLU A 39 15.16 11.70 -18.90
N GLY A 40 13.88 11.99 -18.58
CA GLY A 40 13.12 13.04 -19.26
C GLY A 40 13.73 14.45 -19.13
N LEU A 41 14.26 14.81 -17.95
CA LEU A 41 14.92 16.10 -17.73
C LEU A 41 16.24 16.21 -18.50
N LEU A 42 17.01 15.12 -18.56
CA LEU A 42 18.27 15.09 -19.32
C LEU A 42 17.99 15.16 -20.83
N ASP A 43 16.97 14.47 -21.31
CA ASP A 43 16.56 14.53 -22.72
C ASP A 43 16.12 15.94 -23.11
N ALA A 44 15.29 16.60 -22.29
CA ALA A 44 14.88 17.99 -22.53
C ALA A 44 16.05 18.98 -22.45
N ALA A 45 17.01 18.75 -21.54
CA ALA A 45 18.21 19.58 -21.47
C ALA A 45 19.09 19.42 -22.73
N ARG A 46 19.18 18.22 -23.30
CA ARG A 46 19.87 17.96 -24.58
C ARG A 46 19.17 18.63 -25.75
N GLU A 47 17.84 18.63 -25.78
CA GLU A 47 17.08 19.32 -26.83
C GLU A 47 17.30 20.84 -26.82
N LEU A 48 17.51 21.42 -25.64
CA LEU A 48 17.83 22.84 -25.48
C LEU A 48 19.28 23.20 -25.86
N SER A 49 20.15 22.20 -26.11
CA SER A 49 21.56 22.39 -26.48
C SER A 49 22.00 21.28 -27.46
N PRO A 50 21.47 21.26 -28.68
CA PRO A 50 21.70 20.14 -29.62
C PRO A 50 23.16 20.02 -30.07
N ASP A 51 23.91 21.12 -30.07
CA ASP A 51 25.29 21.19 -30.55
C ASP A 51 26.34 21.14 -29.43
N ALA A 52 25.94 20.95 -28.17
CA ALA A 52 26.85 21.01 -27.01
C ALA A 52 26.36 20.15 -25.83
N GLU A 53 27.29 19.80 -24.93
CA GLU A 53 26.90 19.20 -23.65
C GLU A 53 26.00 20.16 -22.85
N PRO A 54 24.83 19.71 -22.33
CA PRO A 54 23.87 20.57 -21.67
C PRO A 54 24.49 21.24 -20.44
N GLY A 55 24.63 22.56 -20.52
CA GLY A 55 25.06 23.36 -19.38
C GLY A 55 23.99 23.51 -18.31
N ARG A 56 24.36 24.08 -17.16
CA ARG A 56 23.43 24.34 -16.03
C ARG A 56 22.21 25.20 -16.42
N GLU A 57 22.31 26.04 -17.45
CA GLU A 57 21.17 26.84 -17.89
C GLU A 57 20.14 26.01 -18.66
N ALA A 58 20.60 25.09 -19.52
CA ALA A 58 19.72 24.14 -20.20
C ALA A 58 18.99 23.26 -19.18
N ALA A 59 19.71 22.74 -18.18
CA ALA A 59 19.12 22.00 -17.07
C ALA A 59 18.06 22.82 -16.29
N ARG A 60 18.39 24.07 -15.92
CA ARG A 60 17.43 24.96 -15.23
C ARG A 60 16.20 25.27 -16.07
N ARG A 61 16.37 25.40 -17.38
CA ARG A 61 15.25 25.63 -18.30
C ARG A 61 14.38 24.38 -18.48
N ALA A 62 14.98 23.20 -18.61
CA ALA A 62 14.26 21.93 -18.61
C ALA A 62 13.45 21.74 -17.31
N ILE A 63 14.02 22.05 -16.14
CA ILE A 63 13.29 22.01 -14.87
C ILE A 63 12.09 22.96 -14.87
N ARG A 64 12.24 24.19 -15.40
CA ARG A 64 11.12 25.13 -15.50
C ARG A 64 10.00 24.63 -16.42
N GLU A 65 10.35 23.86 -17.45
CA GLU A 65 9.39 23.29 -18.40
C GLU A 65 8.64 22.08 -17.82
N PHE A 66 9.34 21.19 -17.11
CA PHE A 66 8.72 20.08 -16.40
C PHE A 66 7.88 20.54 -15.21
N GLY A 67 8.33 21.58 -14.52
CA GLY A 67 7.68 22.13 -13.36
C GLY A 67 8.51 22.00 -12.08
N THR A 68 8.12 22.81 -11.10
CA THR A 68 8.71 22.82 -9.78
C THR A 68 8.35 21.56 -8.99
N VAL A 69 9.14 21.28 -7.94
CA VAL A 69 8.85 20.19 -7.01
C VAL A 69 7.44 20.31 -6.40
N ALA A 70 6.94 21.54 -6.20
CA ALA A 70 5.59 21.77 -5.68
C ALA A 70 4.48 21.38 -6.66
N GLU A 71 4.71 21.53 -7.96
CA GLU A 71 3.77 21.17 -9.02
C GLU A 71 3.79 19.67 -9.31
N LEU A 72 4.98 19.05 -9.30
CA LEU A 72 5.15 17.62 -9.61
C LEU A 72 4.76 16.69 -8.44
N ALA A 73 5.12 17.06 -7.20
CA ALA A 73 4.95 16.18 -6.04
C ALA A 73 3.51 15.65 -5.83
N PRO A 74 2.44 16.44 -5.97
CA PRO A 74 1.08 15.95 -5.80
C PRO A 74 0.70 14.82 -6.77
N SER A 75 1.09 14.94 -8.05
CA SER A 75 0.81 13.93 -9.07
C SER A 75 1.57 12.63 -8.81
N PHE A 76 2.88 12.74 -8.54
CA PHE A 76 3.72 11.59 -8.22
C PHE A 76 3.26 10.89 -6.93
N GLN A 77 2.88 11.67 -5.91
CA GLN A 77 2.35 11.14 -4.65
C GLN A 77 1.02 10.42 -4.87
N TYR A 78 0.14 10.91 -5.75
CA TYR A 78 -1.11 10.24 -6.09
C TYR A 78 -0.87 8.86 -6.70
N GLU A 79 0.05 8.73 -7.66
CA GLU A 79 0.38 7.44 -8.28
C GLU A 79 0.97 6.43 -7.28
N LEU A 80 1.88 6.88 -6.42
CA LEU A 80 2.42 6.07 -5.33
C LEU A 80 1.31 5.60 -4.37
N THR A 81 0.37 6.49 -4.04
CA THR A 81 -0.75 6.20 -3.15
C THR A 81 -1.71 5.17 -3.75
N VAL A 82 -2.06 5.31 -5.04
CA VAL A 82 -2.91 4.35 -5.76
C VAL A 82 -2.25 2.97 -5.81
N THR A 83 -0.95 2.92 -6.08
CA THR A 83 -0.22 1.65 -6.15
C THR A 83 -0.14 0.96 -4.79
N GLN A 84 0.13 1.72 -3.72
CA GLN A 84 0.11 1.22 -2.35
C GLN A 84 -1.29 0.72 -1.94
N ALA A 85 -2.34 1.45 -2.32
CA ALA A 85 -3.72 1.05 -2.08
C ALA A 85 -4.05 -0.26 -2.81
N ARG A 86 -3.60 -0.46 -4.05
CA ARG A 86 -3.76 -1.74 -4.77
C ARG A 86 -3.04 -2.89 -4.09
N HIS A 87 -1.82 -2.67 -3.61
CA HIS A 87 -1.09 -3.70 -2.86
C HIS A 87 -1.83 -4.08 -1.56
N THR A 88 -2.36 -3.08 -0.84
CA THR A 88 -3.17 -3.29 0.37
C THR A 88 -4.44 -4.07 0.04
N ALA A 89 -5.18 -3.67 -1.00
CA ALA A 89 -6.41 -4.34 -1.41
C ALA A 89 -6.18 -5.80 -1.83
N ARG A 90 -5.11 -6.10 -2.59
CA ARG A 90 -4.73 -7.48 -2.93
C ARG A 90 -4.41 -8.31 -1.70
N THR A 91 -3.67 -7.73 -0.75
CA THR A 91 -3.37 -8.40 0.52
C THR A 91 -4.64 -8.74 1.29
N VAL A 92 -5.59 -7.79 1.40
CA VAL A 92 -6.89 -8.02 2.05
C VAL A 92 -7.70 -9.12 1.33
N MET A 93 -7.73 -9.13 -0.01
CA MET A 93 -8.44 -10.18 -0.77
C MET A 93 -7.85 -11.57 -0.58
N LEU A 94 -6.54 -11.70 -0.41
CA LEU A 94 -5.88 -13.00 -0.17
C LEU A 94 -6.07 -13.52 1.25
N ILE A 95 -6.35 -12.62 2.20
CA ILE A 95 -6.47 -12.96 3.61
C ILE A 95 -7.78 -13.66 3.93
N VAL A 96 -8.89 -13.23 3.32
CA VAL A 96 -10.21 -13.85 3.53
C VAL A 96 -10.21 -15.35 3.21
N PRO A 97 -9.75 -15.83 2.04
CA PRO A 97 -9.70 -17.27 1.77
C PRO A 97 -8.71 -18.00 2.69
N CYS A 98 -7.60 -17.36 3.07
CA CYS A 98 -6.65 -17.96 4.02
C CYS A 98 -7.29 -18.19 5.40
N LEU A 99 -8.07 -17.23 5.89
CA LEU A 99 -8.86 -17.36 7.13
C LEU A 99 -9.87 -18.49 7.03
N LEU A 100 -10.62 -18.57 5.93
CA LEU A 100 -11.60 -19.65 5.70
C LEU A 100 -10.92 -21.02 5.72
N VAL A 101 -9.76 -21.16 5.09
CA VAL A 101 -8.99 -22.41 5.11
C VAL A 101 -8.50 -22.74 6.53
N CYS A 102 -7.94 -21.77 7.26
CA CYS A 102 -7.50 -21.99 8.64
C CYS A 102 -8.65 -22.45 9.53
N TRP A 103 -9.82 -21.82 9.37
CA TRP A 103 -11.02 -22.20 10.11
C TRP A 103 -11.48 -23.62 9.78
N SER A 104 -11.59 -23.96 8.49
CA SER A 104 -11.99 -25.29 8.04
C SER A 104 -11.05 -26.39 8.54
N LEU A 105 -9.75 -26.12 8.62
CA LEU A 105 -8.77 -27.07 9.16
C LEU A 105 -8.96 -27.29 10.67
N VAL A 106 -9.19 -26.24 11.44
CA VAL A 106 -9.48 -26.34 12.88
C VAL A 106 -10.79 -27.10 13.12
N GLU A 107 -11.84 -26.78 12.36
CA GLU A 107 -13.13 -27.47 12.46
C GLU A 107 -13.04 -28.96 12.06
N LEU A 108 -12.20 -29.28 11.08
CA LEU A 108 -11.93 -30.67 10.70
C LEU A 108 -11.15 -31.41 11.80
N SER A 109 -10.11 -30.82 12.37
CA SER A 109 -9.30 -31.44 13.43
C SER A 109 -10.14 -31.75 14.67
N THR A 110 -10.88 -30.77 15.18
CA THR A 110 -11.77 -30.93 16.34
C THR A 110 -12.81 -32.03 16.13
N ARG A 111 -13.40 -32.13 14.93
CA ARG A 111 -14.29 -33.24 14.57
C ARG A 111 -13.61 -34.62 14.58
N VAL A 112 -12.39 -34.71 14.05
CA VAL A 112 -11.63 -35.98 14.01
C VAL A 112 -11.27 -36.45 15.42
N GLU A 113 -10.95 -35.53 16.33
CA GLU A 113 -10.63 -35.86 17.72
C GLU A 113 -11.87 -36.09 18.60
N GLY A 114 -13.08 -35.94 18.06
CA GLY A 114 -14.33 -36.10 18.81
C GLY A 114 -14.66 -34.94 19.76
N HIS A 115 -13.89 -33.85 19.69
CA HIS A 115 -14.11 -32.64 20.48
C HIS A 115 -15.09 -31.71 19.74
N GLY A 116 -16.31 -31.56 20.27
CA GLY A 116 -17.27 -30.60 19.75
C GLY A 116 -16.94 -29.17 20.19
N LEU A 117 -16.85 -28.22 19.24
CA LEU A 117 -16.82 -26.80 19.58
C LEU A 117 -18.15 -26.39 20.23
N PRO A 118 -18.15 -25.65 21.36
CA PRO A 118 -19.38 -25.12 21.97
C PRO A 118 -20.18 -24.27 20.96
N GLY A 119 -21.52 -24.34 21.02
CA GLY A 119 -22.39 -23.63 20.07
C GLY A 119 -22.16 -22.11 20.04
N SER A 120 -21.81 -21.49 21.16
CA SER A 120 -21.46 -20.07 21.24
C SER A 120 -20.21 -19.71 20.43
N LEU A 121 -19.23 -20.62 20.37
CA LEU A 121 -17.99 -20.43 19.63
C LEU A 121 -18.21 -20.59 18.11
N GLN A 122 -19.08 -21.52 17.71
CA GLN A 122 -19.49 -21.66 16.30
C GLN A 122 -20.21 -20.40 15.77
N VAL A 123 -21.08 -19.79 16.59
CA VAL A 123 -21.77 -18.54 16.26
C VAL A 123 -20.78 -17.38 16.15
N ALA A 124 -19.86 -17.25 17.11
CA ALA A 124 -18.84 -16.19 17.09
C ALA A 124 -17.98 -16.23 15.81
N VAL A 125 -17.63 -17.44 15.37
CA VAL A 125 -16.86 -17.69 14.16
C VAL A 125 -17.63 -17.28 12.91
N ALA A 126 -18.90 -17.70 12.80
CA ALA A 126 -19.73 -17.35 11.65
C ALA A 126 -19.85 -15.82 11.51
N HIS A 127 -20.02 -15.11 12.63
CA HIS A 127 -20.05 -13.65 12.64
C HIS A 127 -18.71 -13.01 12.27
N LEU A 128 -17.58 -13.53 12.79
CA LEU A 128 -16.25 -12.99 12.48
C LEU A 128 -15.81 -13.27 11.04
N GLY A 129 -16.14 -14.45 10.51
CA GLY A 129 -15.97 -14.80 9.09
C GLY A 129 -16.82 -13.90 8.18
N GLY A 130 -18.09 -13.69 8.55
CA GLY A 130 -18.99 -12.77 7.83
C GLY A 130 -18.49 -11.31 7.85
N LEU A 131 -18.03 -10.82 9.00
CA LEU A 131 -17.47 -9.48 9.13
C LEU A 131 -16.19 -9.33 8.28
N SER A 132 -15.32 -10.34 8.27
CA SER A 132 -14.12 -10.38 7.45
C SER A 132 -14.47 -10.36 5.95
N ALA A 133 -15.47 -11.12 5.51
CA ALA A 133 -15.94 -11.11 4.13
C ALA A 133 -16.50 -9.73 3.71
N LEU A 134 -17.24 -9.05 4.59
CA LEU A 134 -17.73 -7.69 4.34
C LEU A 134 -16.59 -6.69 4.13
N THR A 135 -15.47 -6.82 4.85
CA THR A 135 -14.30 -5.94 4.67
C THR A 135 -13.57 -6.16 3.34
N ALA A 136 -13.76 -7.31 2.68
CA ALA A 136 -13.19 -7.56 1.35
C ALA A 136 -13.97 -6.89 0.21
N LEU A 137 -15.25 -6.55 0.41
CA LEU A 137 -16.07 -5.91 -0.63
C LEU A 137 -15.49 -4.56 -1.10
N PRO A 138 -15.11 -3.61 -0.22
CA PRO A 138 -14.47 -2.37 -0.65
C PRO A 138 -13.12 -2.59 -1.35
N ALA A 139 -12.36 -3.61 -0.94
CA ALA A 139 -11.09 -3.96 -1.58
C ALA A 139 -11.32 -4.49 -3.01
N ALA A 140 -12.34 -5.33 -3.19
CA ALA A 140 -12.76 -5.83 -4.50
C ALA A 140 -13.23 -4.68 -5.41
N VAL A 141 -14.12 -3.81 -4.90
CA VAL A 141 -14.60 -2.63 -5.64
C VAL A 141 -13.43 -1.74 -6.06
N PHE A 142 -12.47 -1.48 -5.17
CA PHE A 142 -11.31 -0.68 -5.50
C PHE A 142 -10.40 -1.34 -6.54
N LEU A 143 -10.16 -2.65 -6.47
CA LEU A 143 -9.36 -3.35 -7.47
C LEU A 143 -10.04 -3.35 -8.84
N SER A 144 -11.35 -3.52 -8.88
CA SER A 144 -12.14 -3.42 -10.11
C SER A 144 -12.11 -2.00 -10.68
N ALA A 145 -12.33 -0.99 -9.83
CA ALA A 145 -12.34 0.42 -10.21
C ALA A 145 -10.94 0.93 -10.63
N THR A 146 -9.86 0.40 -10.05
CA THR A 146 -8.49 0.78 -10.44
C THR A 146 -7.86 -0.17 -11.46
N GLY A 147 -8.51 -1.28 -11.83
CA GLY A 147 -8.02 -2.25 -12.81
C GLY A 147 -8.36 -1.86 -14.25
N SER A 148 -8.78 -2.84 -15.06
CA SER A 148 -9.11 -2.64 -16.49
C SER A 148 -10.22 -1.59 -16.71
N LEU A 149 -11.14 -1.43 -15.76
CA LEU A 149 -12.21 -0.41 -15.79
C LEU A 149 -11.75 0.99 -15.36
N GLY A 150 -10.66 1.10 -14.59
CA GLY A 150 -10.10 2.40 -14.16
C GLY A 150 -9.53 3.22 -15.29
N ARG A 151 -9.16 2.55 -16.40
CA ARG A 151 -8.74 3.23 -17.63
C ARG A 151 -9.89 3.99 -18.32
N ARG A 152 -11.15 3.70 -17.95
CA ARG A 152 -12.36 4.33 -18.50
C ARG A 152 -13.05 5.29 -17.51
N LEU A 153 -12.72 5.24 -16.23
CA LEU A 153 -13.41 6.00 -15.18
C LEU A 153 -12.41 6.93 -14.47
N ARG A 154 -12.69 8.24 -14.50
CA ARG A 154 -11.94 9.22 -13.70
C ARG A 154 -12.19 8.93 -12.23
N LEU A 155 -11.23 8.29 -11.57
CA LEU A 155 -11.36 7.86 -10.19
C LEU A 155 -11.40 9.07 -9.24
N PRO A 156 -12.39 9.18 -8.35
CA PRO A 156 -12.41 10.24 -7.35
C PRO A 156 -11.22 10.12 -6.39
N GLN A 157 -10.58 11.26 -6.09
CA GLN A 157 -9.39 11.38 -5.22
C GLN A 157 -9.55 10.75 -3.82
N ARG A 158 -10.78 10.49 -3.37
CA ARG A 158 -11.08 9.91 -2.05
C ARG A 158 -11.02 8.37 -1.99
N LEU A 159 -10.92 7.67 -3.12
CA LEU A 159 -10.88 6.20 -3.14
C LEU A 159 -9.74 5.56 -2.34
N PRO A 160 -8.49 6.09 -2.35
CA PRO A 160 -7.41 5.54 -1.54
C PRO A 160 -7.67 5.63 -0.03
N LEU A 161 -8.41 6.65 0.43
CA LEU A 161 -8.83 6.75 1.83
C LEU A 161 -9.82 5.65 2.21
N VAL A 162 -10.79 5.34 1.33
CA VAL A 162 -11.76 4.26 1.56
C VAL A 162 -11.05 2.91 1.69
N VAL A 163 -10.02 2.65 0.86
CA VAL A 163 -9.19 1.43 0.95
C VAL A 163 -8.36 1.40 2.23
N ALA A 164 -7.81 2.54 2.63
CA ALA A 164 -7.01 2.62 3.84
C ALA A 164 -7.86 2.31 5.10
N TRP A 165 -9.12 2.74 5.10
CA TRP A 165 -10.10 2.42 6.15
C TRP A 165 -10.59 0.98 6.08
N SER A 166 -10.88 0.44 4.89
CA SER A 166 -11.26 -0.98 4.76
C SER A 166 -10.13 -1.92 5.18
N GLY A 167 -8.87 -1.59 4.87
CA GLY A 167 -7.70 -2.32 5.37
C GLY A 167 -7.57 -2.24 6.89
N THR A 168 -7.93 -1.11 7.51
CA THR A 168 -7.96 -0.99 8.98
C THR A 168 -9.05 -1.89 9.58
N ALA A 169 -10.25 -1.88 9.01
CA ALA A 169 -11.35 -2.75 9.44
C ALA A 169 -10.99 -4.24 9.29
N ALA A 170 -10.36 -4.62 8.18
CA ALA A 170 -9.86 -5.98 7.95
C ALA A 170 -8.80 -6.39 8.99
N ALA A 171 -7.87 -5.49 9.35
CA ALA A 171 -6.89 -5.75 10.39
C ALA A 171 -7.53 -5.99 11.77
N VAL A 172 -8.56 -5.21 12.12
CA VAL A 172 -9.32 -5.40 13.37
C VAL A 172 -10.05 -6.74 13.37
N ALA A 173 -10.74 -7.09 12.29
CA ALA A 173 -11.44 -8.37 12.15
C ALA A 173 -10.48 -9.58 12.26
N LEU A 174 -9.30 -9.48 11.65
CA LEU A 174 -8.21 -10.44 11.79
C LEU A 174 -7.75 -10.60 13.25
N GLY A 175 -7.57 -9.50 13.97
CA GLY A 175 -7.16 -9.53 15.38
C GLY A 175 -8.21 -10.23 16.25
N LEU A 176 -9.49 -9.93 16.03
CA LEU A 176 -10.61 -10.61 16.71
C LEU A 176 -10.67 -12.10 16.37
N SER A 177 -10.41 -12.47 15.11
CA SER A 177 -10.38 -13.86 14.68
C SER A 177 -9.23 -14.65 15.34
N ALA A 178 -8.06 -14.02 15.50
CA ALA A 178 -6.94 -14.61 16.24
C ALA A 178 -7.31 -14.90 17.70
N LEU A 179 -7.94 -13.93 18.37
CA LEU A 179 -8.41 -14.07 19.76
C LEU A 179 -9.39 -15.23 19.91
N THR A 180 -10.32 -15.41 18.97
CA THR A 180 -11.26 -16.54 19.00
C THR A 180 -10.59 -17.89 18.75
N LEU A 181 -9.57 -17.95 17.87
CA LEU A 181 -8.80 -19.17 17.64
C LEU A 181 -8.00 -19.58 18.88
N VAL A 182 -7.40 -18.61 19.59
CA VAL A 182 -6.72 -18.86 20.86
C VAL A 182 -7.70 -19.38 21.91
N ALA A 183 -8.88 -18.76 22.04
CA ALA A 183 -9.91 -19.23 22.96
C ALA A 183 -10.37 -20.67 22.63
N ALA A 184 -10.55 -20.98 21.34
CA ALA A 184 -10.87 -22.32 20.88
C ALA A 184 -9.78 -23.34 21.24
N ALA A 185 -8.50 -22.99 21.04
CA ALA A 185 -7.35 -23.84 21.35
C ALA A 185 -7.30 -24.23 22.83
N VAL A 186 -7.51 -23.24 23.72
CA VAL A 186 -7.52 -23.43 25.17
C VAL A 186 -8.64 -24.38 25.61
N ILE A 187 -9.80 -24.30 24.96
CA ILE A 187 -10.97 -25.13 25.29
C ILE A 187 -10.83 -26.55 24.72
N ALA A 188 -10.34 -26.68 23.48
CA ALA A 188 -10.26 -27.97 22.78
C ALA A 188 -9.03 -28.80 23.17
N GLY A 189 -7.99 -28.19 23.75
CA GLY A 189 -6.75 -28.88 24.13
C GLY A 189 -5.82 -29.19 22.95
N ASP A 190 -6.11 -28.65 21.77
CA ASP A 190 -5.55 -29.07 20.48
C ASP A 190 -4.48 -28.08 20.00
N TRP A 191 -3.33 -28.06 20.67
CA TRP A 191 -2.34 -26.98 20.63
C TRP A 191 -1.54 -26.78 19.33
N PRO A 192 -1.06 -27.82 18.61
CA PRO A 192 -0.10 -27.60 17.52
C PRO A 192 -0.75 -26.95 16.28
N LEU A 193 -1.93 -27.43 15.87
CA LEU A 193 -2.63 -26.88 14.69
C LEU A 193 -3.19 -25.48 14.96
N THR A 194 -3.77 -25.27 16.15
CA THR A 194 -4.30 -23.97 16.54
C THR A 194 -3.20 -22.93 16.76
N ALA A 195 -2.05 -23.32 17.31
CA ALA A 195 -0.88 -22.43 17.39
C ALA A 195 -0.37 -22.03 16.01
N ALA A 196 -0.29 -22.96 15.05
CA ALA A 196 0.10 -22.66 13.67
C ALA A 196 -0.90 -21.70 13.01
N ALA A 197 -2.22 -21.93 13.15
CA ALA A 197 -3.25 -21.04 12.65
C ALA A 197 -3.16 -19.63 13.29
N CYS A 198 -2.91 -19.54 14.60
CA CYS A 198 -2.73 -18.28 15.30
C CYS A 198 -1.50 -17.51 14.78
N LEU A 199 -0.37 -18.18 14.58
CA LEU A 199 0.83 -17.56 14.02
C LEU A 199 0.59 -17.00 12.61
N ILE A 200 -0.12 -17.75 11.76
CA ILE A 200 -0.51 -17.29 10.42
C ILE A 200 -1.39 -16.04 10.54
N VAL A 201 -2.43 -16.06 11.37
CA VAL A 201 -3.35 -14.93 11.53
C VAL A 201 -2.63 -13.70 12.08
N ILE A 202 -1.73 -13.85 13.05
CA ILE A 202 -0.91 -12.76 13.60
C ILE A 202 0.00 -12.17 12.53
N ALA A 203 0.65 -13.02 11.72
CA ALA A 203 1.49 -12.56 10.61
C ALA A 203 0.66 -11.79 9.57
N LEU A 204 -0.52 -12.29 9.20
CA LEU A 204 -1.44 -11.60 8.29
C LEU A 204 -1.92 -10.27 8.87
N HIS A 205 -2.28 -10.22 10.16
CA HIS A 205 -2.64 -9.00 10.87
C HIS A 205 -1.51 -7.95 10.81
N ALA A 206 -0.27 -8.35 11.15
CA ALA A 206 0.88 -7.45 11.12
C ALA A 206 1.13 -6.89 9.71
N ARG A 207 0.98 -7.72 8.67
CA ARG A 207 1.11 -7.28 7.27
C ARG A 207 0.02 -6.29 6.87
N VAL A 208 -1.25 -6.56 7.17
CA VAL A 208 -2.37 -5.64 6.84
C VAL A 208 -2.26 -4.36 7.64
N ALA A 209 -1.99 -4.43 8.94
CA ALA A 209 -1.87 -3.27 9.79
C ALA A 209 -0.75 -2.33 9.30
N THR A 210 0.41 -2.90 8.94
CA THR A 210 1.53 -2.13 8.37
C THR A 210 1.13 -1.52 7.02
N SER A 211 0.54 -2.32 6.12
CA SER A 211 0.11 -1.84 4.80
C SER A 211 -0.94 -0.72 4.88
N ALA A 212 -1.92 -0.86 5.78
CA ALA A 212 -2.96 0.13 6.03
C ALA A 212 -2.39 1.40 6.66
N ARG A 213 -1.44 1.30 7.61
CA ARG A 213 -0.75 2.47 8.18
C ARG A 213 -0.02 3.28 7.10
N VAL A 214 0.74 2.60 6.24
CA VAL A 214 1.43 3.25 5.12
C VAL A 214 0.43 3.88 4.16
N CYS A 215 -0.63 3.16 3.79
CA CYS A 215 -1.69 3.68 2.92
C CYS A 215 -2.37 4.93 3.50
N ARG A 216 -2.69 4.95 4.81
CA ARG A 216 -3.27 6.12 5.49
C ARG A 216 -2.29 7.29 5.52
N ARG A 217 -0.99 7.04 5.73
CA ARG A 217 0.03 8.09 5.72
C ARG A 217 0.10 8.72 4.33
N CYS A 218 0.21 7.92 3.27
CA CYS A 218 0.21 8.40 1.89
C CYS A 218 -1.07 9.17 1.53
N ALA A 219 -2.24 8.65 1.90
CA ALA A 219 -3.53 9.24 1.57
C ALA A 219 -3.89 10.52 2.36
N ARG A 220 -3.17 10.80 3.45
CA ARG A 220 -3.32 12.04 4.24
C ARG A 220 -2.34 13.14 3.83
N LEU A 221 -1.36 12.84 2.98
CA LEU A 221 -0.48 13.88 2.48
C LEU A 221 -1.32 14.84 1.62
N PRO A 222 -1.28 16.15 1.90
CA PRO A 222 -2.11 17.11 1.21
C PRO A 222 -1.77 17.06 -0.29
N VAL A 223 -2.78 16.74 -1.10
CA VAL A 223 -2.80 17.11 -2.51
C VAL A 223 -3.02 18.62 -2.51
N THR A 224 -1.96 19.37 -2.27
CA THR A 224 -1.99 20.82 -2.50
C THR A 224 -2.01 20.99 -4.01
N ALA A 225 -3.22 21.01 -4.56
CA ALA A 225 -3.45 21.67 -5.83
C ALA A 225 -3.43 23.19 -5.58
N PRO A 226 -2.84 23.99 -6.48
CA PRO A 226 -2.94 25.44 -6.43
C PRO A 226 -4.40 25.92 -6.54
#